data_AF-A0A819HHZ4-F1
#
_entry.id   AF-A0A819HHZ4-F1
#
_cell.length_a   1.000
_cell.length_b   1.000
_cell.length_c   1.000
_cell.angle_alpha   90.00
_cell.angle_beta   90.00
_cell.angle_gamma   90.00
#
_symmetry.space_group_name_H-M   'P 1'
#
loop_
_entity.id
_entity.type
_entity.pdbx_description
1 polymer ?
#
loop_
_entity_poly.entity_id
_entity_poly.type
_entity_poly.pdbx_seq_one_letter_code
_entity_poly.pdbx_strand_id
1 'polypeptide(L)'
;MLSIILISNPCIYSNPRLEALINECQPCSDVRLNKQQLTDADIEIIVQQAIIGKRCRSLSLAFNEITSKGTSILADSLRSNTTLYELWLSTNHVSDAGVGYLAQALSTLQAQVCLI
;
A
#
# COMPACT_ATOMS: atom_id res chain seq x y z
N MET A 1 -4.05 24.94 -7.69
CA MET A 1 -5.41 24.67 -8.21
C MET A 1 -5.52 23.15 -8.28
N LEU A 2 -6.25 22.40 -7.45
CA LEU A 2 -7.37 22.68 -6.56
C LEU A 2 -7.14 22.15 -5.13
N SER A 3 -7.64 22.94 -4.18
CA SER A 3 -8.18 22.64 -2.85
C SER A 3 -7.98 21.25 -2.23
N ILE A 4 -7.12 21.16 -1.22
CA ILE A 4 -7.26 20.14 -0.17
C ILE A 4 -8.10 20.78 0.95
N ILE A 5 -9.28 20.22 1.14
CA ILE A 5 -10.21 20.55 2.23
C ILE A 5 -9.54 20.11 3.53
N LEU A 6 -9.16 21.07 4.38
CA LEU A 6 -8.80 20.82 5.77
C LEU A 6 -10.08 20.49 6.55
N ILE A 7 -10.54 19.25 6.45
CA ILE A 7 -11.50 18.68 7.41
C ILE A 7 -10.69 18.38 8.67
N SER A 8 -10.95 19.14 9.73
CA SER A 8 -10.73 18.83 11.16
C SER A 8 -9.61 17.82 11.46
N ASN A 9 -8.35 18.29 11.55
CA ASN A 9 -7.18 17.48 11.93
C ASN A 9 -7.45 16.54 13.12
N PRO A 10 -7.70 15.23 12.88
CA PRO A 10 -7.35 14.21 13.85
C PRO A 10 -5.81 14.09 13.78
N CYS A 11 -5.14 13.65 14.83
CA CYS A 11 -3.69 13.47 14.79
C CYS A 11 -3.27 12.70 13.53
N ILE A 12 -2.60 13.37 12.58
CA ILE A 12 -2.11 12.74 11.36
C ILE A 12 -1.07 11.72 11.83
N TYR A 13 -1.41 10.43 11.69
CA TYR A 13 -0.47 9.36 11.94
C TYR A 13 0.76 9.55 11.03
N SER A 14 1.95 9.44 11.61
CA SER A 14 3.22 9.57 10.88
C SER A 14 4.15 8.44 11.29
N ASN A 15 4.89 7.94 10.31
CA ASN A 15 5.99 7.00 10.50
C ASN A 15 7.21 7.54 9.73
N PRO A 16 8.02 8.41 10.35
CA PRO A 16 9.11 9.11 9.66
C PRO A 16 10.13 8.18 9.01
N ARG A 17 10.34 6.99 9.58
CA ARG A 17 11.22 5.97 9.01
C ARG A 17 10.67 5.42 7.69
N LEU A 18 9.40 5.06 7.67
CA LEU A 18 8.72 4.60 6.46
C LEU A 18 8.73 5.69 5.38
N GLU A 19 8.42 6.93 5.78
CA GLU A 19 8.42 8.09 4.89
C GLU A 19 9.80 8.32 4.26
N ALA A 20 10.88 8.22 5.05
CA ALA A 20 12.24 8.32 4.54
C ALA A 20 12.57 7.23 3.50
N LEU A 21 12.22 5.97 3.79
CA LEU A 21 12.47 4.84 2.90
C LEU A 21 11.75 4.99 1.55
N ILE A 22 10.48 5.43 1.56
CA ILE A 22 9.74 5.68 0.32
C ILE A 22 10.31 6.89 -0.43
N ASN A 23 10.78 7.91 0.30
CA ASN A 23 11.35 9.10 -0.34
C ASN A 23 12.63 8.81 -1.14
N GLU A 24 13.46 7.88 -0.66
CA GLU A 24 14.66 7.42 -1.36
C GLU A 24 14.34 6.69 -2.68
N CYS A 25 13.12 6.16 -2.83
CA CYS A 25 12.69 5.46 -4.03
C CYS A 25 12.42 6.44 -5.19
N GLN A 26 12.77 6.01 -6.40
CA GLN A 26 12.49 6.76 -7.62
C GLN A 26 11.02 6.63 -8.04
N PRO A 27 10.44 7.61 -8.75
CA PRO A 27 9.11 7.45 -9.35
C PRO A 27 9.08 6.26 -10.32
N CYS A 28 7.93 5.59 -10.41
CA CYS A 28 7.69 4.45 -11.30
C CYS A 28 8.71 3.30 -11.14
N SER A 29 9.20 3.08 -9.91
CA SER A 29 10.15 2.03 -9.57
C SER A 29 9.56 0.99 -8.61
N ASP A 30 10.38 0.02 -8.22
CA ASP A 30 10.04 -1.02 -7.24
C ASP A 30 10.28 -0.53 -5.82
N VAL A 31 9.26 -0.60 -4.97
CA VAL A 31 9.32 -0.18 -3.58
C VAL A 31 9.40 -1.41 -2.68
N ARG A 32 10.53 -1.57 -1.98
CA ARG A 32 10.78 -2.72 -1.09
C ARG A 32 10.73 -2.29 0.37
N LEU A 33 9.70 -2.75 1.08
CA LEU A 33 9.43 -2.42 2.48
C LEU A 33 9.27 -3.69 3.33
N ASN A 34 10.06 -4.71 3.01
CA ASN A 34 10.03 -5.98 3.73
C ASN A 34 10.64 -5.82 5.13
N LYS A 35 10.09 -6.54 6.13
CA LYS A 35 10.64 -6.58 7.50
C LYS A 35 10.77 -5.20 8.14
N GLN A 36 9.75 -4.36 8.00
CA GLN A 36 9.72 -3.00 8.54
C GLN A 36 8.79 -2.84 9.76
N GLN A 37 8.20 -3.94 10.26
CA GLN A 37 7.22 -3.93 11.35
C GLN A 37 6.01 -3.05 11.02
N LEU A 38 5.61 -3.04 9.75
CA LEU A 38 4.49 -2.21 9.29
C LEU A 38 3.16 -2.84 9.71
N THR A 39 2.25 -1.99 10.13
CA THR A 39 0.92 -2.35 10.60
C THR A 39 -0.15 -1.74 9.69
N ASP A 40 -1.42 -1.98 9.99
CA ASP A 40 -2.53 -1.36 9.25
C ASP A 40 -2.50 0.18 9.29
N ALA A 41 -1.88 0.79 10.31
CA ALA A 41 -1.75 2.25 10.42
C ALA A 41 -0.80 2.83 9.36
N ASP A 42 0.20 2.06 8.95
CA ASP A 42 1.21 2.46 7.96
C ASP A 42 0.69 2.43 6.52
N ILE A 43 -0.41 1.72 6.28
CA ILE A 43 -0.96 1.53 4.93
C ILE A 43 -1.36 2.85 4.30
N GLU A 44 -1.92 3.79 5.07
CA GLU A 44 -2.30 5.10 4.53
C GLU A 44 -1.06 5.84 3.98
N ILE A 45 0.07 5.77 4.70
CA ILE A 45 1.34 6.36 4.24
C ILE A 45 1.82 5.67 2.96
N ILE A 46 1.76 4.34 2.89
CA ILE A 46 2.14 3.56 1.70
C ILE A 46 1.26 3.94 0.50
N VAL A 47 -0.05 4.07 0.71
CA VAL A 47 -0.99 4.47 -0.35
C VAL A 47 -0.64 5.86 -0.86
N GLN A 48 -0.54 6.85 0.02
CA GLN A 48 -0.30 8.23 -0.37
C GLN A 48 1.09 8.41 -1.00
N GLN A 49 2.12 7.80 -0.42
CA GLN A 49 3.49 8.05 -0.85
C GLN A 49 3.97 7.07 -1.93
N ALA A 50 3.80 5.76 -1.77
CA ALA A 50 4.33 4.78 -2.71
C ALA A 50 3.39 4.57 -3.92
N ILE A 51 2.09 4.37 -3.67
CA ILE A 51 1.12 4.03 -4.73
C ILE A 51 0.74 5.28 -5.52
N ILE A 52 0.38 6.38 -4.85
CA ILE A 52 -0.06 7.62 -5.50
C ILE A 52 1.14 8.50 -5.84
N GLY A 53 1.98 8.83 -4.85
CA GLY A 53 3.10 9.77 -5.03
C GLY A 53 4.20 9.24 -5.96
N LYS A 54 4.75 8.07 -5.65
CA LYS A 54 5.81 7.45 -6.46
C LYS A 54 5.27 6.67 -7.64
N ARG A 55 3.96 6.41 -7.73
CA ARG A 55 3.36 5.60 -8.80
C ARG A 55 4.11 4.27 -8.99
N CYS A 56 4.40 3.60 -7.88
CA CYS A 56 5.23 2.41 -7.88
C CYS A 56 4.64 1.30 -8.77
N ARG A 57 5.55 0.44 -9.24
CA ARG A 57 5.30 -0.62 -10.22
C ARG A 57 5.23 -2.00 -9.57
N SER A 58 6.16 -2.25 -8.64
CA SER A 58 6.16 -3.39 -7.74
C SER A 58 6.22 -2.88 -6.30
N LEU A 59 5.42 -3.46 -5.41
CA LEU A 59 5.38 -3.12 -4.00
C LEU A 59 5.53 -4.39 -3.16
N SER A 60 6.60 -4.43 -2.38
CA SER A 60 6.90 -5.57 -1.50
C SER A 60 6.70 -5.19 -0.04
N LEU A 61 5.67 -5.76 0.58
CA LEU A 61 5.29 -5.59 1.98
C LEU A 61 5.45 -6.90 2.78
N ALA A 62 6.26 -7.83 2.28
CA ALA A 62 6.44 -9.13 2.91
C ALA A 62 7.08 -9.03 4.30
N PHE A 63 6.76 -9.98 5.17
CA PHE A 63 7.28 -10.04 6.54
C PHE A 63 6.97 -8.76 7.35
N ASN A 64 5.70 -8.35 7.35
CA ASN A 64 5.20 -7.25 8.19
C ASN A 64 3.99 -7.75 9.02
N GLU A 65 3.29 -6.85 9.68
CA GLU A 65 2.16 -7.14 10.58
C GLU A 65 0.84 -6.63 9.99
N ILE A 66 0.72 -6.61 8.67
CA ILE A 66 -0.49 -6.13 7.97
C ILE A 66 -1.59 -7.16 8.12
N THR A 67 -2.79 -6.70 8.47
CA THR A 67 -3.97 -7.54 8.63
C THR A 67 -4.96 -7.32 7.48
N SER A 68 -6.09 -8.02 7.52
CA SER A 68 -7.18 -7.84 6.55
C SER A 68 -7.72 -6.41 6.51
N LYS A 69 -7.59 -5.64 7.60
CA LYS A 69 -7.96 -4.21 7.63
C LYS A 69 -6.99 -3.37 6.79
N GLY A 70 -5.69 -3.59 6.89
CA GLY A 70 -4.71 -2.93 6.04
C GLY A 70 -4.94 -3.28 4.57
N THR A 71 -5.24 -4.55 4.28
CA THR A 71 -5.52 -4.96 2.89
C THR A 71 -6.79 -4.37 2.30
N SER A 72 -7.82 -4.07 3.10
CA SER A 72 -9.01 -3.39 2.58
C SER A 72 -8.68 -1.96 2.13
N ILE A 73 -7.85 -1.25 2.89
CA ILE A 73 -7.38 0.11 2.53
C ILE A 73 -6.54 0.04 1.25
N LEU A 74 -5.61 -0.92 1.16
CA LEU A 74 -4.86 -1.15 -0.08
C LEU A 74 -5.80 -1.43 -1.25
N ALA A 75 -6.75 -2.35 -1.09
CA ALA A 75 -7.70 -2.74 -2.14
C ALA A 75 -8.46 -1.52 -2.68
N ASP A 76 -8.97 -0.65 -1.81
CA ASP A 76 -9.69 0.55 -2.23
C ASP A 76 -8.81 1.51 -3.04
N SER A 77 -7.54 1.68 -2.65
CA SER A 77 -6.59 2.49 -3.42
C SER A 77 -6.25 1.88 -4.79
N LEU A 78 -6.24 0.54 -4.88
CA LEU A 78 -5.85 -0.18 -6.09
C LEU A 78 -6.95 -0.18 -7.17
N ARG A 79 -8.22 0.00 -6.81
CA ARG A 79 -9.33 0.05 -7.79
C ARG A 79 -9.14 1.08 -8.90
N SER A 80 -8.42 2.18 -8.62
CA SER A 80 -8.12 3.24 -9.59
C SER A 80 -6.63 3.33 -9.96
N ASN A 81 -5.78 2.49 -9.36
CA ASN A 81 -4.36 2.48 -9.65
C ASN A 81 -4.09 1.74 -10.97
N THR A 82 -3.31 2.34 -11.88
CA THR A 82 -2.99 1.73 -13.18
C THR A 82 -1.49 1.49 -13.38
N THR A 83 -0.69 1.58 -12.31
CA THR A 83 0.77 1.53 -12.40
C THR A 83 1.37 0.34 -11.70
N LEU A 84 0.74 -0.10 -10.61
CA LEU A 84 1.16 -1.26 -9.84
C LEU A 84 0.73 -2.53 -10.57
N TYR A 85 1.70 -3.38 -10.89
CA TYR A 85 1.46 -4.69 -11.50
C TYR A 85 1.96 -5.85 -10.62
N GLU A 86 2.68 -5.57 -9.53
CA GLU A 86 3.14 -6.57 -8.57
C GLU A 86 2.91 -6.12 -7.12
N LEU A 87 2.27 -6.98 -6.32
CA LEU A 87 2.08 -6.79 -4.89
C LEU A 87 2.47 -8.06 -4.14
N TRP A 88 3.43 -7.93 -3.21
CA TRP A 88 3.90 -9.02 -2.36
C TRP A 88 3.47 -8.79 -0.92
N LEU A 89 2.66 -9.71 -0.38
CA LEU A 89 2.12 -9.66 0.98
C LEU A 89 2.45 -10.91 1.80
N SER A 90 3.36 -11.77 1.32
CA SER A 90 3.77 -13.00 1.99
C SER A 90 4.22 -12.75 3.43
N THR A 91 3.92 -13.68 4.34
CA THR A 91 4.28 -13.56 5.76
C THR A 91 3.73 -12.27 6.39
N ASN A 92 2.42 -12.06 6.27
CA ASN A 92 1.62 -11.08 7.00
C ASN A 92 0.43 -11.78 7.69
N HIS A 93 -0.45 -11.03 8.35
CA HIS A 93 -1.64 -11.56 9.05
C HIS A 93 -2.93 -11.36 8.24
N VAL A 94 -2.85 -11.54 6.91
CA VAL A 94 -3.98 -11.39 6.00
C VAL A 94 -4.84 -12.64 6.03
N SER A 95 -6.12 -12.50 6.35
CA SER A 95 -7.10 -13.59 6.26
C SER A 95 -7.68 -13.74 4.85
N ASP A 96 -8.40 -14.82 4.60
CA ASP A 96 -9.10 -15.06 3.33
C ASP A 96 -10.01 -13.89 2.92
N ALA A 97 -10.62 -13.21 3.89
CA ALA A 97 -11.42 -12.01 3.63
C ALA A 97 -10.56 -10.85 3.07
N GLY A 98 -9.37 -10.64 3.63
CA GLY A 98 -8.41 -9.65 3.14
C GLY A 98 -7.93 -9.95 1.72
N VAL A 99 -7.68 -11.23 1.43
CA VAL A 99 -7.38 -11.71 0.07
C VAL A 99 -8.55 -11.44 -0.87
N GLY A 100 -9.80 -11.67 -0.43
CA GLY A 100 -11.00 -11.37 -1.20
C GLY A 100 -11.13 -9.90 -1.62
N TYR A 101 -10.79 -8.97 -0.73
CA TYR A 101 -10.78 -7.53 -1.05
C TYR A 101 -9.77 -7.21 -2.17
N LEU A 102 -8.55 -7.73 -2.04
CA LEU A 102 -7.50 -7.53 -3.04
C LEU A 102 -7.86 -8.16 -4.37
N ALA A 103 -8.37 -9.40 -4.36
CA ALA A 103 -8.80 -10.10 -5.58
C ALA A 103 -9.89 -9.31 -6.32
N GLN A 104 -10.87 -8.75 -5.59
CA GLN A 104 -11.91 -7.93 -6.21
C GLN A 104 -11.33 -6.64 -6.82
N ALA A 105 -10.46 -5.94 -6.10
CA ALA A 105 -9.84 -4.71 -6.59
C ALA A 105 -8.91 -4.93 -7.80
N LEU A 106 -8.26 -6.09 -7.86
CA LEU A 106 -7.26 -6.42 -8.88
C LEU A 106 -7.87 -7.19 -10.06
N SER A 107 -9.11 -7.66 -9.97
CA SER A 107 -9.83 -8.30 -11.09
C SER A 107 -9.96 -7.41 -12.33
N THR A 108 -9.84 -6.09 -12.16
CA THR A 108 -9.85 -5.10 -13.25
C THR A 108 -8.47 -4.67 -13.73
N LEU A 109 -7.41 -5.08 -13.02
CA LEU A 109 -6.03 -4.70 -13.30
C LEU A 109 -5.31 -5.89 -13.98
N GLN A 110 -4.48 -5.61 -14.98
CA GLN A 110 -3.52 -6.60 -15.50
C GLN A 110 -2.34 -6.80 -14.52
N ALA A 111 -2.61 -6.80 -13.21
CA ALA A 111 -1.63 -6.91 -12.14
C ALA A 111 -1.55 -8.36 -11.66
N GLN A 112 -0.32 -8.87 -11.50
CA GLN A 112 -0.05 -10.17 -10.90
C GLN A 112 0.07 -10.02 -9.39
N VAL A 113 -0.76 -10.73 -8.64
CA VAL A 113 -0.67 -10.79 -7.18
C VAL A 113 0.12 -12.03 -6.82
N CYS A 114 1.23 -11.87 -6.10
CA CYS A 114 1.97 -13.01 -5.56
C CYS A 114 1.66 -13.12 -4.05
N LEU A 115 0.71 -14.01 -3.74
CA LEU A 115 0.32 -14.40 -2.38
C LEU A 115 0.90 -15.79 -2.09
N ILE A 116 2.20 -15.86 -1.78
CA ILE A 116 2.86 -17.11 -1.34
C ILE A 116 3.76 -16.84 -0.15
#